data_AF-A0A9X2MK35-F1
#
_entry.id   AF-A0A9X2MK35-F1
#
_cell.length_a   1.000
_cell.length_b   1.000
_cell.length_c   1.000
_cell.angle_alpha   90.00
_cell.angle_beta   90.00
_cell.angle_gamma   90.00
#
_symmetry.space_group_name_H-M   'P 1'
#
loop_
_entity.id
_entity.type
_entity.pdbx_description
1 polymer ?
#
loop_
_entity_poly.entity_id
_entity_poly.type
_entity_poly.pdbx_seq_one_letter_code
_entity_poly.pdbx_strand_id
1 'polypeptide(L)'
;MYKLVLYVAMMAIWLSAHTLQIEEEMAMKALFQGKRAVNRAAHAAAQQVDKTALADGIARIDASAASDAAALYLQRNLQLDENGEPLARSFLRERVDILVFEVINDDREFPFFYRNEDYDFEAVLKQPGVVLIVRMAHPRRFSVMEPISWEIKGTAELVVG
;
A
#
# COMPACT_ATOMS: atom_id res chain seq x y z
N MET A 1 17.70 -50.96 1.27
CA MET A 1 18.06 -49.57 1.67
C MET A 1 17.53 -48.50 0.71
N TYR A 2 17.42 -48.75 -0.61
CA TYR A 2 16.92 -47.76 -1.58
C TYR A 2 15.49 -47.25 -1.32
N LYS A 3 14.57 -48.10 -0.83
CA LYS A 3 13.19 -47.69 -0.49
C LYS A 3 13.14 -46.64 0.62
N LEU A 4 13.99 -46.77 1.64
CA LEU A 4 14.06 -45.81 2.74
C LEU A 4 14.58 -44.45 2.25
N VAL A 5 15.61 -44.46 1.40
CA VAL A 5 16.13 -43.23 0.76
C VAL A 5 15.05 -42.56 -0.08
N LEU A 6 14.29 -43.34 -0.86
CA LEU A 6 13.18 -42.81 -1.65
C LEU A 6 12.10 -42.16 -0.77
N TYR A 7 11.71 -42.78 0.34
CA TYR A 7 10.71 -42.20 1.25
C TYR A 7 11.20 -40.91 1.90
N VAL A 8 12.46 -40.85 2.32
CA VAL A 8 13.05 -39.63 2.88
C VAL A 8 13.10 -38.51 1.83
N ALA A 9 13.49 -38.84 0.59
CA ALA A 9 13.52 -37.87 -0.50
C ALA A 9 12.12 -37.33 -0.84
N MET A 10 11.11 -38.21 -0.94
CA MET A 10 9.73 -37.79 -1.18
C MET A 10 9.18 -36.93 -0.04
N MET A 11 9.49 -37.26 1.21
CA MET A 11 9.10 -36.46 2.37
C MET A 11 9.74 -35.07 2.35
N ALA A 12 11.03 -34.98 1.99
CA ALA A 12 11.71 -33.70 1.87
C ALA A 12 11.11 -32.82 0.76
N ILE A 13 10.80 -33.41 -0.41
CA ILE A 13 10.13 -32.70 -1.51
C ILE A 13 8.75 -32.22 -1.06
N TRP A 14 7.97 -33.09 -0.41
CA TRP A 14 6.63 -32.75 0.09
C TRP A 14 6.67 -31.60 1.10
N LEU A 15 7.58 -31.66 2.08
CA LEU A 15 7.75 -30.60 3.07
C LEU A 15 8.16 -29.29 2.39
N SER A 16 9.07 -29.35 1.41
CA SER A 16 9.51 -28.17 0.66
C SER A 16 8.36 -27.52 -0.10
N ALA A 17 7.55 -28.32 -0.79
CA ALA A 17 6.35 -27.84 -1.48
C ALA A 17 5.36 -27.18 -0.52
N HIS A 18 5.15 -27.79 0.66
CA HIS A 18 4.24 -27.22 1.67
C HIS A 18 4.76 -25.92 2.27
N THR A 19 6.08 -25.79 2.50
CA THR A 19 6.68 -24.53 2.96
C THR A 19 6.53 -23.41 1.93
N LEU A 20 6.66 -23.73 0.65
CA LEU A 20 6.48 -22.76 -0.43
C LEU A 20 5.03 -22.27 -0.52
N GLN A 21 4.07 -23.19 -0.40
CA GLN A 21 2.64 -22.85 -0.38
C GLN A 21 2.29 -21.93 0.80
N ILE A 22 2.84 -22.19 1.99
CA ILE A 22 2.61 -21.33 3.16
C ILE A 22 3.21 -19.93 2.95
N GLU A 23 4.40 -19.82 2.37
CA GLU A 23 5.02 -18.52 2.04
C GLU A 23 4.19 -17.73 1.03
N GLU A 24 3.72 -18.36 -0.04
CA GLU A 24 2.86 -17.71 -1.02
C GLU A 24 1.56 -17.17 -0.39
N GLU A 25 0.91 -17.96 0.47
CA GLU A 25 -0.29 -17.53 1.16
C GLU A 25 -0.03 -16.35 2.10
N MET A 26 1.09 -16.35 2.83
CA MET A 26 1.50 -15.24 3.69
C MET A 26 1.82 -13.99 2.87
N ALA A 27 2.54 -14.12 1.76
CA ALA A 27 2.86 -13.03 0.85
C ALA A 27 1.60 -12.38 0.27
N MET A 28 0.64 -13.21 -0.16
CA MET A 28 -0.63 -12.73 -0.69
C MET A 28 -1.46 -12.00 0.37
N LYS A 29 -1.53 -12.53 1.59
CA LYS A 29 -2.21 -11.85 2.72
C LYS A 29 -1.56 -10.50 3.05
N ALA A 30 -0.23 -10.45 3.09
CA ALA A 30 0.52 -9.21 3.32
C ALA A 30 0.22 -8.17 2.23
N LEU A 31 0.24 -8.57 0.96
CA LEU A 31 -0.07 -7.70 -0.17
C LEU A 31 -1.49 -7.14 -0.08
N PHE A 32 -2.50 -7.98 0.21
CA PHE A 32 -3.87 -7.52 0.37
C PHE A 32 -4.05 -6.58 1.56
N GLN A 33 -3.37 -6.84 2.67
CA GLN A 33 -3.38 -5.94 3.83
C GLN A 33 -2.74 -4.59 3.48
N GLY A 34 -1.59 -4.59 2.80
CA GLY A 34 -0.94 -3.39 2.28
C GLY A 34 -1.85 -2.60 1.34
N LYS A 35 -2.46 -3.28 0.36
CA LYS A 35 -3.39 -2.65 -0.60
C LYS A 35 -4.58 -2.01 0.10
N ARG A 36 -5.17 -2.67 1.09
CA ARG A 36 -6.27 -2.12 1.89
C ARG A 36 -5.83 -0.92 2.72
N ALA A 37 -4.62 -0.96 3.31
CA ALA A 37 -4.08 0.16 4.08
C ALA A 37 -3.85 1.39 3.19
N VAL A 38 -3.21 1.21 2.04
CA VAL A 38 -2.95 2.28 1.06
C VAL A 38 -4.25 2.87 0.54
N ASN A 39 -5.23 2.05 0.16
CA ASN A 39 -6.53 2.55 -0.29
C ASN A 39 -7.26 3.35 0.80
N ARG A 40 -7.23 2.89 2.06
CA ARG A 40 -7.83 3.64 3.18
C ARG A 40 -7.11 4.94 3.46
N ALA A 41 -5.78 4.96 3.35
CA ALA A 41 -4.98 6.17 3.51
C ALA A 41 -5.26 7.19 2.41
N ALA A 42 -5.28 6.77 1.14
CA ALA A 42 -5.66 7.63 0.02
C ALA A 42 -7.09 8.19 0.20
N HIS A 43 -8.03 7.36 0.64
CA HIS A 43 -9.39 7.82 0.90
C HIS A 43 -9.48 8.83 2.06
N ALA A 44 -8.79 8.55 3.17
CA ALA A 44 -8.73 9.48 4.29
C ALA A 44 -8.11 10.83 3.89
N ALA A 45 -7.07 10.80 3.05
CA ALA A 45 -6.41 11.98 2.52
C ALA A 45 -7.36 12.78 1.61
N ALA A 46 -8.05 12.11 0.68
CA ALA A 46 -9.01 12.75 -0.22
C ALA A 46 -10.21 13.38 0.50
N GLN A 47 -10.49 12.99 1.75
CA GLN A 47 -11.54 13.57 2.59
C GLN A 47 -11.11 14.81 3.38
N GLN A 48 -9.83 15.23 3.30
CA GLN A 48 -9.35 16.41 4.02
C GLN A 48 -9.67 17.68 3.23
N VAL A 49 -10.90 18.17 3.38
CA VAL A 49 -11.36 19.36 2.66
C VAL A 49 -10.80 20.64 3.28
N ASP A 50 -10.33 21.55 2.44
CA ASP A 50 -10.01 22.91 2.82
C ASP A 50 -11.31 23.68 3.15
N LYS A 51 -11.51 23.94 4.44
CA LYS A 51 -12.71 24.61 4.94
C LYS A 51 -12.85 26.05 4.45
N THR A 52 -11.74 26.72 4.16
CA THR A 52 -11.76 28.10 3.68
C THR A 52 -12.23 28.13 2.23
N ALA A 53 -11.63 27.31 1.37
CA ALA A 53 -12.08 27.13 -0.01
C ALA A 53 -13.53 26.62 -0.09
N LEU A 54 -13.93 25.72 0.80
CA LEU A 54 -15.29 25.20 0.85
C LEU A 54 -16.32 26.28 1.19
N ALA A 55 -15.97 27.24 2.05
CA ALA A 55 -16.85 28.37 2.37
C ALA A 55 -17.12 29.26 1.15
N ASP A 56 -16.16 29.31 0.21
CA ASP A 56 -16.28 29.99 -1.08
C ASP A 56 -16.95 29.11 -2.16
N GLY A 57 -17.42 27.90 -1.79
CA GLY A 57 -18.06 26.95 -2.71
C GLY A 57 -17.09 26.16 -3.57
N ILE A 58 -15.79 26.21 -3.28
CA ILE A 58 -14.74 25.51 -4.02
C ILE A 58 -14.39 24.21 -3.28
N ALA A 59 -14.67 23.08 -3.92
CA ALA A 59 -14.28 21.78 -3.41
C ALA A 59 -12.77 21.57 -3.63
N ARG A 60 -11.98 21.73 -2.56
CA ARG A 60 -10.52 21.62 -2.60
C ARG A 60 -10.02 20.78 -1.43
N ILE A 61 -9.01 19.96 -1.67
CA ILE A 61 -8.34 19.15 -0.65
C ILE A 61 -7.20 19.98 -0.03
N ASP A 62 -7.16 20.07 1.29
CA ASP A 62 -6.02 20.62 2.04
C ASP A 62 -4.86 19.62 1.98
N ALA A 63 -3.80 19.99 1.26
CA ALA A 63 -2.67 19.11 1.03
C ALA A 63 -1.90 18.75 2.31
N SER A 64 -1.80 19.67 3.27
CA SER A 64 -1.11 19.41 4.53
C SER A 64 -1.90 18.41 5.35
N ALA A 65 -3.19 18.70 5.58
CA ALA A 65 -4.07 17.81 6.32
C ALA A 65 -4.21 16.44 5.65
N ALA A 66 -4.27 16.40 4.31
CA ALA A 66 -4.31 15.17 3.53
C ALA A 66 -3.06 14.31 3.75
N SER A 67 -1.87 14.91 3.78
CA SER A 67 -0.62 14.18 4.03
C SER A 67 -0.57 13.60 5.44
N ASP A 68 -0.98 14.36 6.45
CA ASP A 68 -1.04 13.92 7.85
C ASP A 68 -2.06 12.78 8.01
N ALA A 69 -3.23 12.90 7.39
CA ALA A 69 -4.26 11.88 7.40
C ALA A 69 -3.79 10.59 6.70
N ALA A 70 -3.13 10.70 5.55
CA ALA A 70 -2.56 9.56 4.85
C ALA A 70 -1.55 8.81 5.73
N ALA A 71 -0.60 9.55 6.32
CA ALA A 71 0.42 9.00 7.21
C ALA A 71 -0.20 8.31 8.42
N LEU A 72 -1.14 8.97 9.11
CA LEU A 72 -1.83 8.42 10.27
C LEU A 72 -2.58 7.12 9.93
N TYR A 73 -3.26 7.08 8.78
CA TYR A 73 -3.97 5.89 8.35
C TYR A 73 -3.01 4.77 7.97
N LEU A 74 -1.89 5.04 7.29
CA LEU A 74 -0.87 4.03 7.03
C LEU A 74 -0.32 3.47 8.35
N GLN A 75 0.08 4.33 9.27
CA GLN A 75 0.59 3.95 10.60
C GLN A 75 -0.38 3.05 11.35
N ARG A 76 -1.65 3.45 11.44
CA ARG A 76 -2.66 2.65 12.17
C ARG A 76 -2.98 1.32 11.49
N ASN A 77 -3.02 1.28 10.16
CA ASN A 77 -3.42 0.08 9.43
C ASN A 77 -2.28 -0.93 9.26
N LEU A 78 -1.03 -0.47 9.24
CA LEU A 78 0.17 -1.30 9.10
C LEU A 78 0.96 -1.43 10.41
N GLN A 79 0.48 -0.79 11.49
CA GLN A 79 1.13 -0.74 12.81
C GLN A 79 2.56 -0.21 12.69
N LEU A 80 2.72 0.99 12.14
CA LEU A 80 4.00 1.67 11.97
C LEU A 80 4.15 2.78 13.01
N ASP A 81 5.38 3.19 13.24
CA ASP A 81 5.72 4.41 13.95
C ASP A 81 5.69 5.65 13.02
N GLU A 82 6.07 6.80 13.55
CA GLU A 82 6.11 8.06 12.80
C GLU A 82 7.10 8.07 11.63
N ASN A 83 8.14 7.23 11.68
CA ASN A 83 9.15 7.12 10.64
C ASN A 83 8.79 6.10 9.55
N GLY A 84 7.67 5.37 9.70
CA GLY A 84 7.27 4.28 8.83
C GLY A 84 7.91 2.93 9.20
N GLU A 85 8.56 2.85 10.36
CA GLU A 85 9.14 1.61 10.89
C GLU A 85 8.03 0.74 11.51
N PRO A 86 8.00 -0.56 11.25
CA PRO A 86 7.03 -1.45 11.88
C PRO A 86 7.19 -1.51 13.40
N LEU A 87 6.09 -1.33 14.13
CA LEU A 87 6.05 -1.56 15.57
C LEU A 87 6.25 -3.05 15.88
N ALA A 88 6.66 -3.38 17.10
CA ALA A 88 6.95 -4.76 17.53
C ALA A 88 5.77 -5.76 17.34
N ARG A 89 4.54 -5.28 17.22
CA ARG A 89 3.34 -6.11 16.97
C ARG A 89 2.94 -6.16 15.49
N SER A 90 3.60 -5.40 14.63
CA SER A 90 3.35 -5.41 13.20
C SER A 90 3.74 -6.75 12.59
N PHE A 91 3.05 -7.12 11.52
CA PHE A 91 3.42 -8.26 10.71
C PHE A 91 4.62 -7.95 9.81
N LEU A 92 4.88 -6.67 9.53
CA LEU A 92 6.00 -6.19 8.71
C LEU A 92 7.29 -6.19 9.52
N ARG A 93 8.42 -6.28 8.81
CA ARG A 93 9.78 -6.28 9.39
C ARG A 93 10.67 -5.19 8.84
N GLU A 94 10.24 -4.57 7.76
CA GLU A 94 10.99 -3.54 7.05
C GLU A 94 10.14 -2.29 6.97
N ARG A 95 10.82 -1.15 6.88
CA ARG A 95 10.22 0.17 6.73
C ARG A 95 9.29 0.22 5.53
N VAL A 96 8.20 0.97 5.70
CA VAL A 96 7.27 1.31 4.63
C VAL A 96 7.56 2.73 4.17
N ASP A 97 7.87 2.90 2.88
CA ASP A 97 8.21 4.20 2.30
C ASP A 97 7.07 4.72 1.43
N ILE A 98 6.70 5.99 1.62
CA ILE A 98 5.81 6.70 0.71
C ILE A 98 6.68 7.20 -0.46
N LEU A 99 6.47 6.64 -1.64
CA LEU A 99 7.21 6.99 -2.86
C LEU A 99 6.59 8.19 -3.57
N VAL A 100 5.26 8.23 -3.62
CA VAL A 100 4.49 9.29 -4.26
C VAL A 100 3.33 9.65 -3.36
N PHE A 101 3.18 10.93 -3.08
CA PHE A 101 1.98 11.50 -2.49
C PHE A 101 1.66 12.79 -3.24
N GLU A 102 0.58 12.76 -4.02
CA GLU A 102 0.16 13.90 -4.83
C GLU A 102 -1.32 14.20 -4.57
N VAL A 103 -1.60 15.48 -4.33
CA VAL A 103 -2.97 16.00 -4.20
C VAL A 103 -3.26 16.79 -5.47
N ILE A 104 -4.28 16.35 -6.20
CA ILE A 104 -4.69 16.93 -7.47
C ILE A 104 -5.99 17.70 -7.20
N ASN A 105 -5.95 19.01 -7.38
CA ASN A 105 -7.00 19.93 -6.95
C ASN A 105 -7.56 20.71 -8.16
N ASP A 106 -8.17 21.86 -7.87
CA ASP A 106 -8.70 22.85 -8.81
C ASP A 106 -7.64 23.52 -9.70
N ASP A 107 -6.35 23.22 -9.51
CA ASP A 107 -5.28 23.61 -10.41
C ASP A 107 -5.31 22.85 -11.74
N ARG A 108 -6.14 21.80 -11.83
CA ARG A 108 -6.34 20.97 -13.03
C ARG A 108 -7.81 20.97 -13.46
N GLU A 109 -8.02 20.81 -14.76
CA GLU A 109 -9.35 20.59 -15.31
C GLU A 109 -9.72 19.10 -15.19
N PHE A 110 -10.93 18.84 -14.67
CA PHE A 110 -11.46 17.49 -14.56
C PHE A 110 -12.46 17.19 -15.69
N PRO A 111 -12.47 15.96 -16.25
CA PRO A 111 -11.67 14.80 -15.83
C PRO A 111 -10.18 14.93 -16.19
N PHE A 112 -9.32 14.62 -15.23
CA PHE A 112 -7.87 14.70 -15.34
C PHE A 112 -7.27 13.30 -15.49
N PHE A 113 -6.45 13.09 -16.50
CA PHE A 113 -5.68 11.85 -16.68
C PHE A 113 -4.34 11.98 -15.98
N TYR A 114 -4.21 11.32 -14.83
CA TYR A 114 -2.95 11.21 -14.10
C TYR A 114 -2.11 10.07 -14.68
N ARG A 115 -0.83 10.33 -14.88
CA ARG A 115 0.17 9.34 -15.27
C ARG A 115 1.47 9.57 -14.51
N ASN A 116 2.00 8.49 -13.95
CA ASN A 116 3.32 8.43 -13.34
C ASN A 116 4.14 7.36 -14.08
N GLU A 117 5.17 7.79 -14.81
CA GLU A 117 6.00 6.90 -15.63
C GLU A 117 6.98 6.08 -14.78
N ASP A 118 7.50 6.65 -13.69
CA ASP A 118 8.48 5.98 -12.81
C ASP A 118 7.90 4.71 -12.17
N TYR A 119 6.58 4.71 -11.93
CA TYR A 119 5.88 3.61 -11.29
C TYR A 119 4.83 2.95 -12.19
N ASP A 120 4.75 3.27 -13.48
CA ASP A 120 3.74 2.72 -14.41
C ASP A 120 2.32 2.76 -13.82
N PHE A 121 1.87 3.95 -13.41
CA PHE A 121 0.56 4.14 -12.81
C PHE A 121 -0.24 5.20 -13.57
N GLU A 122 -1.46 4.81 -13.95
CA GLU A 122 -2.41 5.68 -14.64
C GLU A 122 -3.76 5.65 -13.93
N ALA A 123 -4.38 6.82 -13.80
CA ALA A 123 -5.70 6.97 -13.21
C ALA A 123 -6.44 8.14 -13.85
N VAL A 124 -7.75 7.98 -14.06
CA VAL A 124 -8.63 9.09 -14.46
C VAL A 124 -9.32 9.59 -13.21
N LEU A 125 -9.10 10.86 -12.87
CA LEU A 125 -9.79 11.55 -11.79
C LEU A 125 -10.91 12.41 -12.37
N LYS A 126 -12.12 12.31 -11.84
CA LYS A 126 -13.28 13.12 -12.23
C LYS A 126 -13.48 14.35 -11.35
N GLN A 127 -12.83 14.35 -10.19
CA GLN A 127 -12.93 15.36 -9.14
C GLN A 127 -11.55 15.46 -8.46
N PRO A 128 -11.31 16.50 -7.64
CA PRO A 128 -10.12 16.57 -6.81
C PRO A 128 -9.84 15.25 -6.11
N GLY A 129 -8.59 14.83 -6.09
CA GLY A 129 -8.23 13.50 -5.63
C GLY A 129 -6.80 13.40 -5.14
N VAL A 130 -6.47 12.26 -4.55
CA VAL A 130 -5.15 11.95 -4.01
C VAL A 130 -4.61 10.70 -4.67
N VAL A 131 -3.37 10.76 -5.12
CA VAL A 131 -2.58 9.62 -5.56
C VAL A 131 -1.53 9.29 -4.50
N LEU A 132 -1.45 8.02 -4.13
CA LEU A 132 -0.53 7.50 -3.12
C LEU A 132 0.14 6.22 -3.65
N ILE A 133 1.46 6.21 -3.71
CA ILE A 133 2.25 5.02 -4.03
C ILE A 133 3.19 4.73 -2.87
N VAL A 134 3.15 3.50 -2.37
CA VAL A 134 3.88 3.07 -1.18
C VAL A 134 4.71 1.83 -1.50
N ARG A 135 5.98 1.84 -1.09
CA ARG A 135 6.84 0.66 -1.13
C ARG A 135 6.70 -0.14 0.15
N MET A 136 6.52 -1.45 0.01
CA MET A 136 6.43 -2.38 1.13
C MET A 136 7.17 -3.67 0.80
N ALA A 137 8.01 -4.15 1.72
CA ALA A 137 8.70 -5.43 1.56
C ALA A 137 7.95 -6.58 2.26
N HIS A 138 8.02 -7.77 1.67
CA HIS A 138 7.45 -8.98 2.25
C HIS A 138 8.30 -9.49 3.43
N PRO A 139 7.75 -9.60 4.64
CA PRO A 139 8.44 -10.18 5.79
C PRO A 139 8.55 -11.70 5.64
N ARG A 140 9.70 -12.16 5.15
CA ARG A 140 9.99 -13.57 4.90
C ARG A 140 10.15 -14.37 6.18
N ARG A 141 9.63 -15.61 6.21
CA ARG A 141 9.93 -16.58 7.27
C ARG A 141 10.94 -17.63 6.82
N PHE A 142 10.94 -17.99 5.55
CA PHE A 142 11.89 -18.93 4.96
C PHE A 142 12.71 -18.27 3.83
N SER A 143 13.99 -18.62 3.74
CA SER A 143 14.93 -18.07 2.75
C SER A 143 14.84 -18.75 1.37
N VAL A 144 13.68 -19.30 1.02
CA VAL A 144 13.52 -20.18 -0.16
C VAL A 144 13.36 -19.40 -1.46
N MET A 145 12.89 -18.14 -1.41
CA MET A 145 12.73 -17.26 -2.58
C MET A 145 13.72 -16.07 -2.54
N GLU A 146 13.62 -15.09 -3.43
CA GLU A 146 14.26 -13.75 -3.32
C GLU A 146 13.36 -12.70 -2.63
N PRO A 147 13.93 -11.66 -1.97
CA PRO A 147 13.17 -10.56 -1.37
C PRO A 147 12.13 -9.98 -2.33
N ILE A 148 10.87 -9.97 -1.89
CA ILE A 148 9.78 -9.43 -2.69
C ILE A 148 9.47 -8.05 -2.11
N SER A 149 9.68 -7.02 -2.91
CA SER A 149 9.19 -5.66 -2.65
C SER A 149 8.02 -5.35 -3.58
N TRP A 150 6.99 -4.73 -3.04
CA TRP A 150 5.82 -4.29 -3.79
C TRP A 150 5.71 -2.78 -3.77
N GLU A 151 5.29 -2.22 -4.91
CA GLU A 151 4.90 -0.82 -5.05
C GLU A 151 3.38 -0.78 -5.14
N ILE A 152 2.76 -0.50 -4.00
CA ILE A 152 1.31 -0.53 -3.81
C ILE A 152 0.75 0.84 -4.14
N LYS A 153 -0.01 0.90 -5.22
CA LYS A 153 -0.62 2.12 -5.77
C LYS A 153 -2.03 2.29 -5.22
N GLY A 154 -2.44 3.50 -4.88
CA GLY A 154 -3.78 3.86 -4.42
C GLY A 154 -4.19 5.22 -4.94
N THR A 155 -5.48 5.36 -5.23
CA THR A 155 -6.07 6.63 -5.63
C THR A 155 -7.45 6.77 -5.01
N ALA A 156 -7.85 7.99 -4.67
CA ALA A 156 -9.18 8.30 -4.18
C ALA A 156 -9.59 9.72 -4.59
N GLU A 157 -10.87 9.89 -4.85
CA GLU A 157 -11.48 11.19 -5.17
C GLU A 157 -12.19 11.74 -3.94
N LEU A 158 -12.26 13.07 -3.86
CA LEU A 158 -13.08 13.79 -2.92
C LEU A 158 -14.55 13.46 -3.20
N VAL A 159 -15.27 13.00 -2.18
CA VAL A 159 -16.71 12.74 -2.28
C VAL A 159 -17.44 13.87 -1.55
N VAL A 160 -18.02 14.79 -2.34
CA VAL A 160 -18.93 15.81 -1.81
C VAL A 160 -20.35 15.20 -1.83
N GLY A 161 -20.93 15.02 -0.63
CA GLY A 161 -22.27 14.45 -0.46
C GLY A 161 -23.41 15.38 -0.85
#